data_AF-A0A6B3HBI5-F1
#
_entry.id   AF-A0A6B3HBI5-F1
#
_cell.length_a   1.000
_cell.length_b   1.000
_cell.length_c   1.000
_cell.angle_alpha   90.00
_cell.angle_beta   90.00
_cell.angle_gamma   90.00
#
_symmetry.space_group_name_H-M   'P 1'
#
loop_
_entity.id
_entity.type
_entity.pdbx_description
1 polymer ?
#
loop_
_entity_poly.entity_id
_entity_poly.type
_entity_poly.pdbx_seq_one_letter_code
_entity_poly.pdbx_strand_id
1 'polypeptide(L)' 'RPDATPGEILGALATDLLLRVPLNRLADARAGAPASTYVYEFGWPSPVQRLGACHALELGFVFDTLAHPDTMA' A
#
# COMPACT_ATOMS: atom_id res chain seq x y z
N ARG A 1 11.87 5.85 -12.31
CA ARG A 1 10.64 6.55 -12.70
C ARG A 1 11.00 7.81 -13.51
N PRO A 2 11.46 7.66 -14.75
CA PRO A 2 11.93 8.80 -15.56
C PRO A 2 10.80 9.78 -15.92
N ASP A 3 9.57 9.29 -16.05
CA ASP A 3 8.41 10.10 -16.46
C ASP A 3 7.50 10.55 -15.29
N ALA A 4 7.93 10.32 -14.04
CA ALA A 4 7.13 10.68 -12.88
C ALA A 4 7.19 12.18 -12.60
N THR A 5 6.03 12.74 -12.28
CA THR A 5 5.91 14.10 -11.75
C THR A 5 6.57 14.21 -10.37
N PRO A 6 6.98 15.41 -9.94
CA PRO A 6 7.52 15.62 -8.60
C PRO A 6 6.59 15.12 -7.48
N GLY A 7 5.26 15.22 -7.65
CA GLY A 7 4.27 14.71 -6.69
C GLY A 7 4.28 13.18 -6.58
N GLU A 8 4.43 12.46 -7.69
CA GLU A 8 4.54 10.99 -7.69
C GLU A 8 5.84 10.51 -7.07
N ILE A 9 6.94 11.25 -7.28
CA ILE A 9 8.22 10.99 -6.60
C ILE A 9 8.07 11.23 -5.09
N LEU A 10 7.48 12.35 -4.68
CA LEU A 10 7.24 12.65 -3.27
C LEU A 10 6.35 11.58 -2.62
N GLY A 11 5.26 11.17 -3.29
CA GLY A 11 4.38 10.11 -2.83
C GLY A 11 5.12 8.80 -2.63
N ALA A 12 5.95 8.39 -3.59
CA ALA A 12 6.78 7.18 -3.46
C ALA A 12 7.76 7.27 -2.29
N LEU A 13 8.44 8.40 -2.10
CA LEU A 13 9.35 8.61 -0.97
C LEU A 13 8.61 8.58 0.37
N ALA A 14 7.42 9.18 0.44
CA ALA A 14 6.58 9.13 1.63
C ALA A 14 6.12 7.70 1.94
N THR A 15 5.70 6.94 0.93
CA THR A 15 5.37 5.50 1.08
C THR A 15 6.56 4.71 1.59
N ASP A 16 7.76 4.94 1.05
CA ASP A 16 8.97 4.23 1.49
C ASP A 16 9.30 4.55 2.95
N LEU A 17 9.26 5.83 3.32
CA LEU A 17 9.59 6.31 4.65
C LEU A 17 8.58 5.88 5.72
N LEU A 18 7.29 6.04 5.45
CA LEU A 18 6.22 5.87 6.44
C LEU A 18 5.74 4.42 6.54
N LEU A 19 5.80 3.65 5.44
CA LEU A 19 5.19 2.33 5.35
C LEU A 19 6.21 1.25 4.98
N ARG A 20 6.78 1.29 3.77
CA ARG A 20 7.53 0.15 3.22
C ARG A 20 8.76 -0.21 4.06
N VAL A 21 9.61 0.76 4.41
CA VAL A 21 10.84 0.49 5.18
C VAL A 21 10.54 0.07 6.62
N PRO A 22 9.69 0.78 7.40
CA PRO A 22 9.36 0.35 8.76
C PRO A 22 8.70 -1.03 8.82
N LEU A 23 7.79 -1.35 7.90
CA LEU A 23 7.10 -2.65 7.88
C LEU A 23 8.05 -3.80 7.52
N ASN A 24 8.96 -3.59 6.55
CA ASN A 24 9.98 -4.60 6.24
C ASN A 24 10.92 -4.84 7.42
N ARG A 25 11.35 -3.77 8.13
CA ARG A 25 12.17 -3.92 9.35
C ARG A 25 11.46 -4.70 10.45
N LEU A 26 10.15 -4.49 10.62
CA LEU A 26 9.34 -5.25 11.56
C LEU A 26 9.25 -6.73 11.16
N ALA A 27 9.07 -7.01 9.87
CA ALA A 27 9.05 -8.38 9.37
C ALA A 27 10.41 -9.08 9.58
N ASP A 28 11.52 -8.40 9.28
CA ASP A 28 12.87 -8.90 9.52
C ASP A 28 13.13 -9.18 11.01
N ALA A 29 12.66 -8.29 11.90
CA ALA A 29 12.77 -8.49 13.35
C ALA A 29 11.99 -9.70 13.87
N ARG A 30 11.00 -10.18 13.11
CA ARG A 30 10.25 -11.41 13.40
C ARG A 30 10.86 -12.65 12.75
N ALA A 31 12.00 -12.54 12.06
CA ALA A 31 12.71 -13.69 11.53
C ALA A 31 13.06 -14.66 12.66
N GLY A 32 12.65 -15.93 12.52
CA GLY A 32 12.85 -16.96 13.54
C GLY A 32 11.84 -16.96 14.69
N ALA A 33 10.82 -16.11 14.66
CA ALA A 33 9.71 -16.19 15.62
C ALA A 33 8.94 -17.52 15.46
N PRO A 34 8.29 -18.03 16.53
CA PRO A 34 7.57 -19.31 16.47
C PRO A 34 6.44 -19.36 15.43
N ALA A 35 5.88 -18.20 15.08
CA ALA A 35 4.82 -18.08 14.09
C ALA A 35 5.33 -17.39 12.82
N SER A 36 4.89 -17.90 11.67
CA SER A 36 5.18 -17.32 10.36
C SER A 36 4.73 -15.85 10.27
N THR A 37 5.48 -15.07 9.51
CA THR A 37 5.19 -13.66 9.23
C THR A 37 5.07 -13.49 7.71
N TYR A 38 4.02 -12.83 7.25
CA TYR A 38 3.72 -12.62 5.84
C TYR A 38 3.60 -11.12 5.57
N VAL A 39 4.19 -10.67 4.46
CA VAL A 39 4.11 -9.28 3.97
C VAL A 39 3.58 -9.32 2.54
N TYR A 40 2.75 -8.35 2.18
CA TYR A 40 2.26 -8.18 0.82
C TYR A 40 2.36 -6.70 0.41
N GLU A 41 2.43 -6.45 -0.89
CA GLU A 41 2.29 -5.12 -1.48
C GLU A 41 1.01 -5.08 -2.31
N PHE A 42 0.10 -4.16 -1.99
CA PHE A 42 -1.14 -3.97 -2.74
C PHE A 42 -0.94 -2.91 -3.82
N GLY A 43 -0.83 -3.36 -5.08
CA GLY A 43 -0.51 -2.51 -6.23
C GLY A 43 -1.68 -2.18 -7.15
N TRP A 44 -2.93 -2.44 -6.74
CA TRP A 44 -4.10 -2.14 -7.57
C TRP A 44 -4.29 -0.62 -7.70
N PRO A 45 -4.43 -0.06 -8.92
CA PRO A 45 -4.65 1.37 -9.08
C PRO A 45 -6.11 1.76 -8.79
N SER A 46 -6.31 2.81 -7.99
CA SER A 46 -7.63 3.40 -7.77
C SER A 46 -8.23 3.91 -9.10
N PRO A 47 -9.52 3.66 -9.37
CA PRO A 47 -10.26 4.31 -10.45
C PRO A 47 -10.44 5.82 -10.25
N VAL A 48 -10.25 6.33 -9.02
CA VAL A 48 -10.29 7.77 -8.74
C VAL A 48 -9.04 8.45 -9.25
N GLN A 49 -9.19 9.12 -10.39
CA GLN A 49 -8.24 10.10 -10.94
C GLN A 49 -6.80 9.53 -11.00
N ARG A 50 -5.84 10.25 -10.41
CA ARG A 50 -4.41 9.94 -10.42
C ARG A 50 -3.89 9.48 -9.06
N LEU A 51 -4.75 8.88 -8.23
CA LEU A 51 -4.37 8.43 -6.89
C LEU A 51 -3.45 7.20 -6.90
N GLY A 52 -3.49 6.40 -7.98
CA GLY A 52 -2.72 5.16 -8.06
C GLY A 52 -3.12 4.17 -6.96
N ALA A 53 -2.18 3.35 -6.49
CA ALA A 53 -2.39 2.47 -5.34
C ALA A 53 -2.30 3.28 -4.04
N CYS A 54 -3.35 4.05 -3.75
CA CYS A 54 -3.40 4.96 -2.62
C CYS A 54 -3.68 4.24 -1.29
N HIS A 55 -3.49 4.96 -0.19
CA HIS A 55 -3.73 4.46 1.16
C HIS A 55 -5.18 3.99 1.36
N ALA A 56 -5.36 2.85 2.04
CA ALA A 56 -6.62 2.24 2.42
C ALA A 56 -7.50 1.68 1.27
N LEU A 57 -7.02 1.70 0.02
CA LEU A 57 -7.75 1.16 -1.13
C LEU A 57 -8.03 -0.35 -0.97
N GLU A 58 -7.14 -1.08 -0.31
CA GLU A 58 -7.24 -2.52 -0.10
C GLU A 58 -8.40 -2.92 0.82
N LEU A 59 -8.94 -1.99 1.64
CA LEU A 59 -10.00 -2.31 2.59
C LEU A 59 -11.26 -2.83 1.90
N GLY A 60 -11.64 -2.25 0.74
CA GLY A 60 -12.77 -2.75 -0.05
C GLY A 60 -12.60 -4.19 -0.52
N PHE A 61 -11.35 -4.61 -0.77
CA PHE A 61 -11.01 -5.98 -1.18
C PHE A 61 -10.99 -6.93 0.01
N VAL A 62 -10.37 -6.53 1.13
CA VAL A 62 -10.25 -7.35 2.34
C VAL A 62 -11.62 -7.67 2.95
N PHE A 63 -12.54 -6.70 2.92
CA PHE A 63 -13.87 -6.84 3.50
C PHE A 63 -14.96 -7.27 2.51
N ASP A 64 -14.61 -7.47 1.24
CA ASP A 64 -15.56 -7.79 0.16
C ASP A 64 -16.72 -6.78 0.06
N THR A 65 -16.36 -5.49 0.09
CA THR A 65 -17.32 -4.37 0.06
C THR A 65 -17.19 -3.52 -1.19
N LEU A 66 -16.70 -4.05 -2.31
CA LEU A 66 -16.45 -3.28 -3.55
C LEU A 66 -17.69 -2.58 -4.12
N ALA A 67 -18.91 -3.00 -3.74
CA ALA A 67 -20.17 -2.37 -4.14
C ALA A 67 -20.65 -1.27 -3.16
N HIS A 68 -19.97 -1.06 -2.04
CA HIS A 68 -20.35 -0.06 -1.04
C HIS A 68 -19.90 1.35 -1.49
N PRO A 69 -20.73 2.40 -1.33
CA PRO A 69 -20.39 3.75 -1.81
C PRO A 69 -19.03 4.28 -1.33
N ASP A 70 -18.65 3.97 -0.08
CA ASP A 70 -17.39 4.42 0.52
C ASP A 70 -16.13 3.76 -0.09
N THR A 71 -16.30 2.66 -0.81
CA THR A 71 -15.21 1.83 -1.37
C THR A 71 -15.28 1.69 -2.89
N MET A 72 -16.29 2.27 -3.55
CA MET A 72 -16.39 2.39 -5.02
C MET A 72 -15.47 3.46 -5.62
N ALA A 73 -14.38 3.81 -4.93
CA ALA A 73 -13.30 4.61 -5.50
C ALA A 73 -12.94 4.07 -6.89
#